data_AF-A0A2I0QD36-F1
#
_entry.id   AF-A0A2I0QD36-F1
#
_cell.length_a   1.000
_cell.length_b   1.000
_cell.length_c   1.000
_cell.angle_alpha   90.00
_cell.angle_beta   90.00
_cell.angle_gamma   90.00
#
_symmetry.space_group_name_H-M   'P 1'
#
loop_
_entity.id
_entity.type
_entity.pdbx_description
1 polymer ?
#
loop_
_entity_poly.entity_id
_entity_poly.type
_entity_poly.pdbx_seq_one_letter_code
_entity_poly.pdbx_strand_id
1 'polypeptide(L)'
;MPWSYFDFMGFKFPTAGGPMLRFLGARYIMQGLNQSLKRGNTVFYFHPIDISNEKFPDIGKGRPMYWVIKGKTIENRIKYILRKLKNNNTKNASIINIIPGGDIT
;
A
#
# COMPACT_ATOMS: atom_id res chain seq x y z
N MET A 1 -15.10 -4.38 -3.70
CA MET A 1 -13.83 -3.72 -4.06
C MET A 1 -12.75 -4.79 -4.18
N PRO A 2 -11.99 -4.87 -5.29
CA PRO A 2 -10.97 -5.90 -5.53
C PRO A 2 -9.68 -5.61 -4.75
N TRP A 3 -9.78 -5.66 -3.43
CA TRP A 3 -8.63 -5.49 -2.54
C TRP A 3 -7.71 -6.71 -2.66
N SER A 4 -6.40 -6.46 -2.68
CA SER A 4 -5.44 -7.55 -2.69
C SER A 4 -5.48 -8.29 -1.35
N TYR A 5 -5.48 -9.62 -1.42
CA TYR A 5 -5.37 -10.48 -0.25
C TYR A 5 -4.45 -11.66 -0.56
N PHE A 6 -3.79 -12.12 0.48
CA PHE A 6 -3.02 -13.34 0.48
C PHE A 6 -3.85 -14.44 1.11
N ASP A 7 -4.19 -15.45 0.31
CA ASP A 7 -4.83 -16.68 0.74
C ASP A 7 -3.76 -17.68 1.16
N PHE A 8 -3.76 -18.04 2.43
CA PHE A 8 -2.91 -19.07 2.98
C PHE A 8 -3.77 -20.08 3.74
N MET A 9 -3.82 -21.31 3.23
CA MET A 9 -4.59 -22.42 3.82
C MET A 9 -6.08 -22.07 4.06
N GLY A 10 -6.69 -21.30 3.16
CA GLY A 10 -8.10 -20.89 3.27
C GLY A 10 -8.33 -19.65 4.12
N PHE A 11 -7.29 -19.12 4.79
CA PHE A 11 -7.36 -17.85 5.50
C PHE A 11 -6.93 -16.70 4.59
N LYS A 12 -7.76 -15.65 4.53
CA LYS A 12 -7.52 -14.46 3.72
C LYS A 12 -6.92 -13.35 4.56
N PHE A 13 -5.66 -13.05 4.31
CA PHE A 13 -4.96 -11.97 4.97
C PHE A 13 -4.92 -10.72 4.07
N PRO A 14 -5.22 -9.53 4.60
CA PRO A 14 -5.17 -8.31 3.82
C PRO A 14 -3.73 -8.04 3.37
N THR A 15 -3.55 -7.76 2.09
CA THR A 15 -2.26 -7.31 1.53
C THR A 15 -2.36 -5.92 0.91
N ALA A 16 -3.38 -5.18 1.32
CA ALA A 16 -3.62 -3.81 0.92
C ALA A 16 -3.60 -2.88 2.14
N GLY A 17 -3.39 -1.58 1.86
CA GLY A 17 -3.46 -0.53 2.85
C GLY A 17 -2.14 -0.20 3.55
N GLY A 18 -2.09 1.01 4.11
CA GLY A 18 -0.93 1.57 4.78
C GLY A 18 -0.37 0.67 5.89
N PRO A 19 -1.17 0.24 6.89
CA PRO A 19 -0.66 -0.56 8.00
C PRO A 19 0.07 -1.84 7.56
N MET A 20 -0.48 -2.59 6.60
CA MET A 20 0.16 -3.83 6.13
C MET A 20 1.50 -3.52 5.45
N LEU A 21 1.56 -2.47 4.63
CA LEU A 21 2.80 -2.02 3.98
C LEU A 21 3.84 -1.53 5.01
N ARG A 22 3.39 -0.89 6.09
CA ARG A 22 4.23 -0.40 7.19
C ARG A 22 4.82 -1.52 8.02
N PHE A 23 4.00 -2.47 8.47
CA PHE A 23 4.43 -3.51 9.41
C PHE A 23 4.98 -4.77 8.73
N LEU A 24 4.40 -5.21 7.62
CA LEU A 24 4.73 -6.49 6.98
C LEU A 24 5.67 -6.34 5.77
N GLY A 25 5.80 -5.12 5.24
CA GLY A 25 6.78 -4.77 4.23
C GLY A 25 6.45 -5.22 2.80
N ALA A 26 7.31 -4.85 1.86
CA ALA A 26 7.01 -4.95 0.43
C ALA A 26 6.89 -6.38 -0.11
N ARG A 27 7.62 -7.34 0.47
CA ARG A 27 7.61 -8.74 0.00
C ARG A 27 6.24 -9.40 0.27
N TYR A 28 5.70 -9.18 1.47
CA TYR A 28 4.37 -9.68 1.85
C TYR A 28 3.28 -9.09 0.94
N ILE A 29 3.32 -7.77 0.71
CA ILE A 29 2.39 -7.08 -0.19
C ILE A 29 2.49 -7.64 -1.62
N MET A 30 3.71 -7.88 -2.12
CA MET A 30 3.91 -8.48 -3.44
C MET A 30 3.34 -9.89 -3.57
N GLN A 31 3.41 -10.72 -2.52
CA GLN A 31 2.83 -12.06 -2.56
C GLN A 31 1.32 -12.00 -2.73
N GLY A 32 0.63 -11.17 -1.95
CA GLY A 32 -0.82 -11.00 -2.08
C GLY A 32 -1.23 -10.35 -3.40
N LEU A 33 -0.47 -9.35 -3.88
CA LEU A 33 -0.71 -8.76 -5.20
C LEU A 33 -0.57 -9.79 -6.32
N ASN A 34 0.51 -10.58 -6.33
CA ASN A 34 0.71 -11.62 -7.34
C ASN A 34 -0.40 -12.68 -7.29
N GLN A 35 -0.82 -13.08 -6.09
CA GLN A 35 -1.89 -14.07 -5.95
C GLN A 35 -3.25 -13.51 -6.39
N SER A 36 -3.53 -12.24 -6.08
CA SER A 36 -4.74 -11.56 -6.57
C SER A 36 -4.72 -11.36 -8.09
N LEU A 37 -3.58 -11.01 -8.67
CA LEU A 37 -3.43 -10.87 -10.13
C LEU A 37 -3.69 -12.17 -10.89
N LYS A 38 -3.37 -13.33 -10.30
CA LYS A 38 -3.71 -14.64 -10.88
C LYS A 38 -5.22 -14.91 -10.92
N ARG A 39 -5.99 -14.30 -10.01
CA ARG A 39 -7.46 -14.42 -9.93
C ARG A 39 -8.19 -13.39 -10.78
N GLY A 40 -7.52 -12.31 -11.17
CA GLY A 40 -8.08 -11.22 -11.96
C GLY A 40 -7.48 -9.86 -11.59
N ASN A 41 -8.19 -8.79 -11.94
CA ASN A 41 -7.73 -7.44 -11.63
C ASN A 41 -7.70 -7.18 -10.12
N THR A 42 -6.69 -6.43 -9.67
CA THR A 42 -6.52 -6.05 -8.26
C THR A 42 -6.07 -4.59 -8.14
N VAL A 43 -6.30 -4.00 -6.97
CA VAL A 43 -5.86 -2.63 -6.67
C VAL A 43 -4.73 -2.65 -5.65
N PHE A 44 -3.71 -1.82 -5.89
CA PHE A 44 -2.70 -1.45 -4.90
C PHE A 44 -2.85 0.04 -4.57
N TYR A 45 -3.13 0.34 -3.30
CA TYR A 45 -3.38 1.70 -2.81
C TYR A 45 -2.53 1.98 -1.56
N PHE A 46 -2.05 3.22 -1.45
CA PHE A 46 -1.33 3.75 -0.29
C PHE A 46 -1.74 5.22 -0.08
N HIS A 47 -1.60 5.72 1.16
CA HIS A 47 -1.90 7.11 1.49
C HIS A 47 -0.67 8.00 1.28
N PRO A 48 -0.81 9.28 0.91
CA PRO A 48 0.33 10.20 0.83
C PRO A 48 1.11 10.32 2.15
N ILE A 49 0.42 10.22 3.29
CA ILE A 49 1.08 10.24 4.60
C ILE A 49 1.96 9.02 4.87
N ASP A 50 1.79 7.93 4.12
CA ASP A 50 2.69 6.78 4.18
C ASP A 50 4.11 7.16 3.73
N ILE A 51 4.24 8.05 2.75
CA ILE A 51 5.53 8.50 2.18
C ILE A 51 5.98 9.87 2.72
N SER A 52 5.16 10.53 3.53
CA SER A 52 5.48 11.83 4.12
C SER A 52 6.39 11.69 5.35
N ASN A 53 7.40 12.56 5.43
CA ASN A 53 8.23 12.71 6.64
C ASN A 53 7.57 13.61 7.69
N GLU A 54 6.54 14.40 7.32
CA GLU A 54 5.83 15.32 8.21
C GLU A 54 5.21 14.61 9.41
N LYS A 55 5.36 15.19 10.60
CA LYS A 55 4.76 14.62 11.81
C LYS A 55 3.24 14.55 11.63
N PHE A 56 2.64 13.42 12.00
CA PHE A 56 1.18 13.32 12.00
C PHE A 56 0.64 14.35 13.03
N PRO A 57 -0.37 15.15 12.70
CA PRO A 57 -0.89 16.17 13.61
C PRO A 57 -1.37 15.53 14.92
N ASP A 58 -1.09 16.17 16.06
CA ASP A 58 -1.50 15.70 17.39
C ASP A 58 -3.00 16.02 17.63
N ILE A 59 -3.88 15.43 16.82
CA ILE A 59 -5.33 15.61 16.89
C ILE A 59 -6.00 14.26 17.23
N GLY A 60 -6.90 14.25 18.22
CA GLY A 60 -7.71 13.10 18.63
C GLY A 60 -7.00 12.09 19.56
N LYS A 61 -7.53 10.86 19.64
CA LYS A 61 -6.96 9.75 20.44
C LYS A 61 -5.73 9.14 19.77
N GLY A 62 -4.74 9.99 19.47
CA GLY A 62 -3.58 9.74 18.62
C GLY A 62 -3.08 8.29 18.68
N ARG A 63 -2.84 7.71 17.51
CA ARG A 63 -2.24 6.37 17.36
C ARG A 63 -0.78 6.51 16.90
N PRO A 64 0.12 7.07 17.72
CA PRO A 64 1.48 7.45 17.29
C PRO A 64 2.24 6.25 16.71
N MET A 65 2.05 5.07 17.30
CA MET A 65 2.68 3.82 16.87
C MET A 65 2.32 3.41 15.43
N TYR A 66 1.15 3.80 14.92
CA TYR A 66 0.75 3.50 13.54
C TYR A 66 1.63 4.24 12.53
N TRP A 67 2.20 5.39 12.91
CA TRP A 67 2.93 6.29 12.03
C TRP A 67 4.45 6.20 12.20
N VAL A 68 4.95 5.28 13.04
CA VAL A 68 6.39 5.10 13.30
C VAL A 68 7.15 4.72 12.03
N ILE A 69 6.57 3.85 11.20
CA ILE A 69 7.17 3.41 9.95
C ILE A 69 6.47 4.16 8.80
N LYS A 70 6.99 5.33 8.43
CA LYS A 70 6.52 6.13 7.28
C LYS A 70 7.70 6.78 6.54
N GLY A 71 7.42 7.64 5.57
CA GLY A 71 8.45 8.43 4.92
C GLY A 71 9.25 7.61 3.90
N LYS A 72 10.57 7.84 3.87
CA LYS A 72 11.47 7.24 2.88
C LYS A 72 11.43 5.71 2.85
N THR A 73 11.27 5.08 4.01
CA THR A 73 11.17 3.62 4.13
C THR A 73 10.00 3.07 3.32
N ILE A 74 8.83 3.70 3.43
CA ILE A 74 7.63 3.26 2.71
C ILE A 74 7.72 3.65 1.23
N GLU A 75 8.27 4.82 0.91
CA GLU A 75 8.53 5.22 -0.47
C GLU A 75 9.41 4.18 -1.20
N ASN A 76 10.47 3.71 -0.56
CA ASN A 76 11.36 2.68 -1.11
C ASN A 76 10.62 1.33 -1.31
N ARG A 77 9.73 0.95 -0.38
CA ARG A 77 8.89 -0.25 -0.49
C ARG A 77 7.91 -0.15 -1.66
N ILE A 78 7.26 1.00 -1.83
CA ILE A 78 6.36 1.28 -2.97
C ILE A 78 7.14 1.21 -4.27
N LYS A 79 8.30 1.89 -4.36
CA LYS A 79 9.18 1.84 -5.54
C LYS A 79 9.58 0.41 -5.89
N TYR A 80 9.89 -0.42 -4.90
CA TYR A 80 10.18 -1.84 -5.12
C TYR A 80 8.97 -2.59 -5.72
N ILE A 81 7.77 -2.41 -5.17
CA ILE A 81 6.53 -3.02 -5.65
C ILE A 81 6.26 -2.62 -7.11
N LEU A 82 6.30 -1.31 -7.40
CA LEU A 82 6.05 -0.78 -8.74
C LEU A 82 7.06 -1.29 -9.78
N ARG A 83 8.36 -1.35 -9.42
CA ARG A 83 9.39 -1.92 -10.30
C ARG A 83 9.16 -3.39 -10.60
N LYS A 84 8.76 -4.18 -9.60
CA LYS A 84 8.44 -5.61 -9.79
C LYS A 84 7.20 -5.81 -10.66
N LEU A 85 6.15 -5.03 -10.46
CA LEU A 85 4.92 -5.11 -11.28
C LEU A 85 5.19 -4.70 -12.74
N LYS A 86 5.99 -3.65 -12.97
CA LYS A 86 6.40 -3.23 -14.32
C LYS A 86 7.15 -4.34 -15.05
N ASN A 87 8.08 -5.02 -14.38
CA ASN A 87 8.86 -6.10 -14.98
C ASN A 87 8.02 -7.35 -15.30
N ASN A 88 6.92 -7.57 -14.58
CA ASN A 88 6.02 -8.71 -14.79
C ASN A 88 5.02 -8.48 -15.95
N ASN A 89 5.21 -7.44 -16.77
CA ASN A 89 4.36 -7.09 -17.91
C ASN A 89 2.87 -6.97 -17.54
N THR A 90 2.58 -6.64 -16.28
CA THR A 90 1.22 -6.41 -15.80
C THR A 90 0.70 -5.14 -16.49
N LYS A 91 -0.36 -5.25 -17.29
CA LYS A 91 -1.02 -4.08 -17.90
C LYS A 91 -1.61 -3.25 -16.77
N ASN A 92 -0.87 -2.21 -16.35
CA ASN A 92 -1.33 -1.25 -15.37
C ASN A 92 -2.39 -0.38 -16.05
N ALA A 93 -3.64 -0.84 -16.01
CA ALA A 93 -4.77 0.03 -16.27
C ALA A 93 -4.81 1.06 -15.14
N SER A 94 -4.29 2.23 -15.47
CA SER A 94 -4.51 3.51 -14.82
C SER A 94 -3.95 3.70 -13.40
N ILE A 95 -2.89 4.51 -13.34
CA ILE A 95 -2.59 5.36 -12.17
C ILE A 95 -3.74 6.40 -12.13
N ILE A 96 -4.91 6.00 -11.62
CA ILE A 96 -6.03 6.92 -11.46
C ILE A 96 -5.75 7.73 -10.20
N ASN A 97 -5.41 9.00 -10.41
CA ASN A 97 -5.42 10.08 -9.46
C ASN A 97 -4.57 9.86 -8.21
N ILE A 98 -3.35 10.39 -8.24
CA ILE A 98 -2.85 11.09 -7.06
C ILE A 98 -3.85 12.24 -6.86
N ILE A 99 -4.90 12.02 -6.08
CA ILE A 99 -5.78 13.11 -5.64
C ILE A 99 -4.88 13.94 -4.72
N PRO A 100 -4.45 15.16 -5.12
CA PRO A 100 -3.84 16.06 -4.15
C PRO A 100 -4.89 16.22 -3.05
N GLY A 101 -4.52 15.86 -1.82
CA GLY A 101 -5.43 15.98 -0.68
C GLY A 101 -6.06 17.36 -0.72
N GLY A 102 -7.39 17.40 -0.74
CA GLY A 102 -8.13 18.65 -0.79
C GLY A 102 -7.67 19.56 0.33
N ASP A 103 -7.47 20.83 -0.02
CA ASP A 103 -7.32 21.90 0.94
C ASP A 103 -8.48 21.83 1.93
N ILE A 104 -8.14 21.61 3.19
CA ILE A 104 -9.03 21.91 4.31
C ILE A 104 -8.98 23.42 4.51
N THR A 105 -9.83 24.15 3.80
CA THR A 105 -10.23 25.52 4.17
C THR A 105 -11.15 25.49 5.37
#